data_AF-A0A4Q7AK75-F1
#
_entry.id   AF-A0A4Q7AK75-F1
#
_cell.length_a   1.000
_cell.length_b   1.000
_cell.length_c   1.000
_cell.angle_alpha   90.00
_cell.angle_beta   90.00
_cell.angle_gamma   90.00
#
_symmetry.space_group_name_H-M   'P 1'
#
loop_
_entity.id
_entity.type
_entity.pdbx_description
1 polymer ?
#
loop_
_entity_poly.entity_id
_entity_poly.type
_entity_poly.pdbx_seq_one_letter_code
_entity_poly.pdbx_strand_id
1 'polypeptide(L)'
;MLFNLFNQPSEEIQYLGTPYTQDCLDAIGIILQTQIHIEKALLLSCNQAHAYLIKSHRNTYIIRSGYPGEGPKGLASSLQLLLKHNIAVDEINISEKLMKKINHSSLSDTDIEIMLKTEVVRPTNIYEYIYEIYKTTEYQVTNDRYYPTELPYHLIDSRILDLALKFNDDPNHSILTAYTRLEDIVKAKINDQTLFSNNLLKAAFVSDKQRQSIYF
;
A
#
# COMPACT_ATOMS: atom_id res chain seq x y z
N MET A 1 16.70 40.99 -0.45
CA MET A 1 15.75 39.88 -0.65
C MET A 1 15.50 39.25 0.71
N LEU A 2 14.37 39.58 1.36
CA LEU A 2 13.94 38.90 2.58
C LEU A 2 13.37 37.55 2.20
N PHE A 3 14.07 36.47 2.53
CA PHE A 3 13.53 35.12 2.48
C PHE A 3 12.35 35.03 3.46
N ASN A 4 11.18 34.63 2.96
CA ASN A 4 10.02 34.29 3.76
C ASN A 4 10.33 33.05 4.62
N LEU A 5 10.91 33.26 5.79
CA LEU A 5 11.23 32.22 6.78
C LEU A 5 9.99 31.55 7.40
N PHE A 6 8.81 32.15 7.26
CA PHE A 6 7.56 31.67 7.87
C PHE A 6 6.67 30.82 6.95
N ASN A 7 7.14 30.50 5.74
CA ASN A 7 6.37 29.73 4.76
C ASN A 7 7.22 28.60 4.16
N GLN A 8 8.17 28.07 4.94
CA GLN A 8 8.87 26.85 4.54
C GLN A 8 7.91 25.66 4.74
N PRO A 9 7.80 24.74 3.76
CA PRO A 9 7.05 23.52 3.96
C PRO A 9 7.68 22.77 5.14
N SER A 10 6.85 22.40 6.12
CA SER A 10 7.29 21.52 7.21
C SER A 10 7.85 20.22 6.63
N GLU A 11 8.89 19.67 7.25
CA GLU A 11 9.41 18.33 6.93
C GLU A 11 8.32 17.24 7.08
N GLU A 12 7.21 17.57 7.74
CA GLU A 12 6.04 16.70 7.93
C GLU A 12 5.16 16.59 6.68
N ILE A 13 5.26 17.50 5.70
CA ILE A 13 4.46 17.44 4.46
C ILE A 13 5.20 16.60 3.42
N GLN A 14 4.60 15.47 3.04
CA GLN A 14 5.14 14.56 2.05
C GLN A 14 4.28 14.53 0.80
N TYR A 15 4.88 14.82 -0.36
CA TYR A 15 4.20 14.77 -1.64
C TYR A 15 4.42 13.44 -2.33
N LEU A 16 3.34 12.73 -2.61
CA LEU A 16 3.33 11.44 -3.30
C LEU A 16 2.52 11.50 -4.59
N GLY A 17 2.69 10.46 -5.40
CA GLY A 17 2.06 10.34 -6.70
C GLY A 17 2.59 11.36 -7.72
N THR A 18 2.08 11.27 -8.93
CA THR A 18 2.41 12.16 -10.05
C THR A 18 1.11 12.51 -10.79
N PRO A 19 1.15 13.20 -11.93
CA PRO A 19 -0.03 13.32 -12.79
C PRO A 19 -0.55 11.99 -13.36
N TYR A 20 0.08 10.84 -13.08
CA TYR A 20 -0.40 9.52 -13.49
C TYR A 20 -1.29 8.88 -12.41
N THR A 21 -2.43 8.34 -12.83
CA THR A 21 -3.40 7.67 -11.96
C THR A 21 -2.82 6.48 -11.20
N GLN A 22 -1.94 5.71 -11.85
CA GLN A 22 -1.30 4.53 -11.24
C GLN A 22 -0.46 4.92 -10.02
N ASP A 23 0.38 5.95 -10.14
CA ASP A 23 1.23 6.42 -9.06
C ASP A 23 0.44 6.94 -7.85
N CYS A 24 -0.77 7.48 -8.09
CA CYS A 24 -1.70 7.84 -7.01
C CYS A 24 -2.20 6.60 -6.25
N LEU A 25 -2.56 5.54 -6.98
CA LEU A 25 -3.10 4.31 -6.39
C LEU A 25 -2.02 3.55 -5.63
N ASP A 26 -0.81 3.47 -6.19
CA ASP A 26 0.34 2.84 -5.53
C ASP A 26 0.75 3.62 -4.27
N ALA A 27 0.73 4.96 -4.32
CA ALA A 27 0.97 5.79 -3.14
C ALA A 27 -0.06 5.55 -2.02
N ILE A 28 -1.34 5.40 -2.36
CA ILE A 28 -2.38 5.04 -1.40
C ILE A 28 -2.14 3.63 -0.84
N GLY A 29 -1.81 2.66 -1.68
CA GLY A 29 -1.48 1.30 -1.26
C GLY A 29 -0.32 1.27 -0.25
N ILE A 30 0.76 2.00 -0.52
CA ILE A 30 1.90 2.16 0.39
C ILE A 30 1.47 2.77 1.72
N ILE A 31 0.67 3.85 1.69
CA ILE A 31 0.18 4.50 2.91
C ILE A 31 -0.66 3.53 3.74
N LEU A 32 -1.61 2.84 3.12
CA LEU A 32 -2.48 1.88 3.79
C LEU A 32 -1.71 0.71 4.40
N GLN A 33 -0.61 0.29 3.78
CA GLN A 33 0.21 -0.81 4.28
C GLN A 33 1.22 -0.39 5.37
N THR A 34 1.70 0.85 5.35
CA THR A 34 2.80 1.30 6.22
C THR A 34 2.35 2.18 7.38
N GLN A 35 1.24 2.91 7.24
CA GLN A 35 0.77 3.83 8.27
C GLN A 35 -0.17 3.12 9.23
N ILE A 36 0.27 3.01 10.49
CA ILE A 36 -0.47 2.32 11.55
C ILE A 36 -1.81 3.02 11.85
N HIS A 37 -1.84 4.35 11.76
CA HIS A 37 -3.01 5.15 12.07
C HIS A 37 -3.14 6.34 11.11
N ILE A 38 -4.32 6.43 10.48
CA ILE A 38 -4.74 7.55 9.64
C ILE A 38 -5.78 8.33 10.44
N GLU A 39 -5.44 9.57 10.79
CA GLU A 39 -6.26 10.45 11.62
C GLU A 39 -7.38 11.10 10.80
N LYS A 40 -7.08 11.47 9.55
CA LYS A 40 -8.03 12.14 8.65
C LYS A 40 -7.64 11.90 7.19
N ALA A 41 -8.63 11.68 6.33
CA ALA A 41 -8.45 11.63 4.89
C ALA A 41 -9.42 12.60 4.22
N LEU A 42 -8.89 13.48 3.38
CA LEU A 42 -9.66 14.44 2.60
C LEU A 42 -9.47 14.19 1.10
N LEU A 43 -10.56 14.16 0.35
CA LEU A 43 -10.58 14.33 -1.08
C LEU A 43 -10.63 15.83 -1.38
N LEU A 44 -9.59 16.35 -2.01
CA LEU A 44 -9.45 17.75 -2.39
C LEU A 44 -9.92 17.94 -3.84
N SER A 45 -11.06 18.60 -4.03
CA SER A 45 -11.69 18.75 -5.35
C SER A 45 -11.57 20.17 -5.88
N CYS A 46 -11.23 20.30 -7.17
CA CYS A 46 -11.15 21.58 -7.89
C CYS A 46 -11.58 21.39 -9.36
N ASN A 47 -12.76 21.89 -9.72
CA ASN A 47 -13.41 21.77 -11.03
C ASN A 47 -13.67 20.32 -11.49
N GLN A 48 -12.62 19.55 -11.77
CA GLN A 48 -12.65 18.11 -12.10
C GLN A 48 -11.34 17.39 -11.69
N ALA A 49 -10.43 18.11 -11.02
CA ALA A 49 -9.18 17.57 -10.53
C ALA A 49 -9.33 17.21 -9.07
N HIS A 50 -8.71 16.09 -8.71
CA HIS A 50 -8.72 15.59 -7.36
C HIS A 50 -7.29 15.40 -6.84
N ALA A 51 -7.13 15.55 -5.54
CA ALA A 51 -5.95 15.14 -4.81
C ALA A 51 -6.39 14.59 -3.45
N TYR A 52 -5.51 13.89 -2.76
CA TYR A 52 -5.76 13.48 -1.39
C TYR A 52 -4.87 14.23 -0.41
N LEU A 53 -5.44 14.57 0.74
CA LEU A 53 -4.70 14.90 1.94
C LEU A 53 -4.97 13.80 2.96
N ILE A 54 -3.94 13.05 3.33
CA ILE A 54 -4.01 12.01 4.36
C ILE A 54 -3.12 12.44 5.52
N LYS A 55 -3.74 12.69 6.67
CA LYS A 55 -3.04 12.99 7.91
C LYS A 55 -2.81 11.71 8.70
N SER A 56 -1.55 11.38 8.96
CA SER A 56 -1.15 10.34 9.92
C SER A 56 -0.59 10.97 11.18
N HIS A 57 -0.21 10.14 12.15
CA HIS A 57 0.33 10.60 13.43
C HIS A 57 1.59 11.48 13.31
N ARG A 58 2.42 11.27 12.29
CA ARG A 58 3.71 11.96 12.14
C ARG A 58 3.84 12.79 10.86
N ASN A 59 3.04 12.49 9.84
CA ASN A 59 3.19 13.10 8.53
C ASN A 59 1.83 13.48 7.95
N THR A 60 1.83 14.51 7.11
CA THR A 60 0.71 14.82 6.23
C THR A 60 1.11 14.49 4.80
N TYR A 61 0.38 13.55 4.20
CA TYR A 61 0.60 13.13 2.82
C TYR A 61 -0.30 13.90 1.88
N ILE A 62 0.28 14.45 0.82
CA ILE A 62 -0.44 15.04 -0.29
C ILE A 62 -0.24 14.16 -1.51
N ILE A 63 -1.30 13.50 -1.96
CA ILE A 63 -1.25 12.57 -3.08
C ILE A 63 -1.92 13.20 -4.28
N ARG A 64 -1.17 13.41 -5.36
CA ARG A 64 -1.68 13.96 -6.61
C ARG A 64 -2.42 12.87 -7.37
N SER A 65 -3.64 13.15 -7.83
CA SER A 65 -4.39 12.24 -8.71
C SER A 65 -4.47 12.80 -10.13
N GLY A 66 -4.31 11.92 -11.12
CA GLY A 66 -4.02 12.25 -12.52
C GLY A 66 -5.20 12.61 -13.43
N TYR A 67 -4.90 13.45 -14.43
CA TYR A 67 -5.77 13.98 -15.51
C TYR A 67 -5.83 13.03 -16.76
N PRO A 68 -6.57 13.39 -17.82
CA PRO A 68 -7.79 12.72 -18.29
C PRO A 68 -7.61 11.35 -18.98
N GLY A 69 -8.61 10.47 -18.82
CA GLY A 69 -8.75 9.17 -19.49
C GLY A 69 -9.15 8.06 -18.53
N GLU A 70 -8.31 7.83 -17.51
CA GLU A 70 -8.58 6.88 -16.43
C GLU A 70 -8.96 7.54 -15.09
N GLY A 71 -8.95 8.88 -15.03
CA GLY A 71 -9.18 9.66 -13.80
C GLY A 71 -10.40 9.21 -12.98
N PRO A 72 -11.61 9.11 -13.58
CA PRO A 72 -12.80 8.66 -12.84
C PRO A 72 -12.68 7.25 -12.28
N LYS A 73 -12.12 6.32 -13.06
CA LYS A 73 -11.90 4.94 -12.62
C LYS A 73 -10.86 4.87 -11.51
N GLY A 74 -9.78 5.64 -11.62
CA GLY A 74 -8.75 5.74 -10.59
C GLY A 74 -9.26 6.38 -9.30
N LEU A 75 -10.10 7.40 -9.39
CA LEU A 75 -10.79 7.98 -8.24
C LEU A 75 -11.65 6.92 -7.55
N ALA A 76 -12.49 6.20 -8.30
CA ALA A 76 -13.30 5.13 -7.75
C ALA A 76 -12.46 4.02 -7.09
N SER A 77 -11.37 3.58 -7.74
CA SER A 77 -10.42 2.61 -7.17
C SER A 77 -9.79 3.10 -5.87
N SER A 78 -9.32 4.35 -5.83
CA SER A 78 -8.66 4.94 -4.65
C SER A 78 -9.61 5.09 -3.47
N LEU A 79 -10.86 5.50 -3.72
CA LEU A 79 -11.90 5.56 -2.70
C LEU A 79 -12.23 4.16 -2.16
N GLN A 80 -12.33 3.15 -3.02
CA GLN A 80 -12.53 1.76 -2.58
C GLN A 80 -11.39 1.24 -1.70
N LEU A 81 -10.13 1.59 -2.00
CA LEU A 81 -8.98 1.23 -1.17
C LEU A 81 -9.12 1.82 0.25
N LEU A 82 -9.44 3.11 0.36
CA LEU A 82 -9.62 3.77 1.66
C LEU A 82 -10.82 3.18 2.43
N LEU A 83 -11.94 2.94 1.75
CA LEU A 83 -13.13 2.34 2.35
C LEU A 83 -12.90 0.90 2.85
N LYS A 84 -12.11 0.08 2.13
CA LYS A 84 -11.75 -1.28 2.56
C LYS A 84 -11.04 -1.28 3.93
N HIS A 85 -10.30 -0.23 4.24
CA HIS A 85 -9.62 -0.04 5.53
C HIS A 85 -10.48 0.70 6.57
N ASN A 86 -11.78 0.87 6.32
CA ASN A 86 -12.71 1.64 7.17
C ASN A 86 -12.25 3.08 7.41
N ILE A 87 -11.56 3.68 6.44
CA ILE A 87 -11.13 5.07 6.52
C ILE A 87 -12.23 5.94 5.94
N ALA A 88 -12.84 6.76 6.80
CA ALA A 88 -13.76 7.79 6.36
C ALA A 88 -13.00 8.85 5.55
N VAL A 89 -13.48 9.11 4.34
CA VAL A 89 -12.98 10.17 3.48
C VAL A 89 -14.04 11.25 3.46
N ASP A 90 -13.62 12.50 3.61
CA ASP A 90 -14.47 13.67 3.44
C ASP A 90 -14.03 14.44 2.20
N GLU A 91 -14.95 14.97 1.41
CA GLU A 91 -14.61 15.80 0.25
C GLU A 91 -14.63 17.29 0.63
N ILE A 92 -13.64 18.07 0.19
CA ILE A 92 -13.66 19.53 0.29
C ILE A 92 -13.37 20.18 -1.07
N ASN A 93 -14.02 21.31 -1.32
CA ASN A 93 -13.69 22.14 -2.48
C ASN A 93 -12.51 23.05 -2.15
N ILE A 94 -11.46 23.02 -2.97
CA ILE A 94 -10.30 23.89 -2.85
C ILE A 94 -10.20 24.85 -4.02
N SER A 95 -9.56 25.99 -3.80
CA SER A 95 -9.31 26.97 -4.86
C SER A 95 -8.27 26.48 -5.87
N GLU A 96 -8.34 26.98 -7.11
CA GLU A 96 -7.32 26.73 -8.13
C GLU A 96 -5.91 27.13 -7.69
N LYS A 97 -5.79 28.14 -6.82
CA LYS A 97 -4.51 28.56 -6.22
C LYS A 97 -3.91 27.44 -5.36
N LEU A 98 -4.72 26.79 -4.53
CA LEU A 98 -4.28 25.65 -3.72
C LEU A 98 -3.97 24.43 -4.59
N MET A 99 -4.79 24.16 -5.60
CA MET A 99 -4.52 23.07 -6.55
C MET A 99 -3.18 23.28 -7.30
N LYS A 100 -2.88 24.51 -7.70
CA LYS A 100 -1.57 24.86 -8.27
C LYS A 100 -0.43 24.61 -7.27
N LYS A 101 -0.59 24.98 -6.00
CA LYS A 101 0.42 24.70 -4.97
C LYS A 101 0.66 23.20 -4.77
N ILE A 102 -0.41 22.40 -4.75
CA ILE A 102 -0.35 20.92 -4.67
C ILE A 102 0.47 20.36 -5.84
N ASN A 103 0.16 20.80 -7.06
CA ASN A 103 0.86 20.31 -8.26
C ASN A 103 2.35 20.68 -8.28
N HIS A 104 2.73 21.79 -7.64
CA HIS A 104 4.11 22.25 -7.49
C HIS A 104 4.75 21.88 -6.15
N SER A 105 4.12 21.02 -5.34
CA SER A 105 4.65 20.59 -4.04
C SER A 105 5.06 21.73 -3.10
N SER A 106 4.20 22.75 -2.98
CA SER A 106 4.53 24.05 -2.36
C SER A 106 3.47 24.57 -1.38
N LEU A 107 2.73 23.67 -0.72
CA LEU A 107 1.83 24.05 0.37
C LEU A 107 2.64 24.44 1.61
N SER A 108 2.11 25.39 2.37
CA SER A 108 2.57 25.66 3.72
C SER A 108 1.68 24.98 4.76
N ASP A 109 2.15 24.90 6.00
CA ASP A 109 1.37 24.34 7.12
C ASP A 109 0.05 25.10 7.32
N THR A 110 0.04 26.41 7.07
CA THR A 110 -1.18 27.21 7.09
C THR A 110 -2.18 26.75 6.04
N ASP A 111 -1.73 26.38 4.83
CA ASP A 111 -2.64 25.86 3.81
C ASP A 111 -3.27 24.52 4.28
N ILE A 112 -2.48 23.66 4.93
CA ILE A 112 -2.94 22.38 5.49
C ILE A 112 -3.96 22.61 6.60
N GLU A 113 -3.67 23.49 7.55
CA GLU A 113 -4.59 23.81 8.64
C GLU A 113 -5.94 24.35 8.13
N ILE A 114 -5.90 25.20 7.10
CA ILE A 114 -7.11 25.73 6.46
C ILE A 114 -7.91 24.56 5.88
N MET A 115 -7.28 23.70 5.08
CA MET A 115 -7.96 22.53 4.48
C MET A 115 -8.57 21.61 5.54
N LEU A 116 -7.89 21.35 6.65
CA LEU A 116 -8.39 20.50 7.72
C LEU A 116 -9.61 21.06 8.45
N LYS A 117 -9.78 22.40 8.45
CA LYS A 117 -10.88 23.14 9.10
C LYS A 117 -12.00 23.51 8.12
N THR A 118 -11.79 23.38 6.81
CA THR A 118 -12.79 23.68 5.78
C THR A 118 -14.03 22.80 5.93
N GLU A 119 -15.20 23.37 5.64
CA GLU A 119 -16.47 22.65 5.65
C GLU A 119 -16.52 21.58 4.56
N VAL A 120 -17.01 20.40 4.95
CA VAL A 120 -17.04 19.19 4.12
C VAL A 120 -18.22 19.24 3.15
N VAL A 121 -17.96 18.93 1.88
CA VAL A 121 -18.98 18.60 0.88
C VAL A 121 -19.62 17.28 1.29
N ARG A 122 -20.96 17.23 1.31
CA ARG A 122 -21.73 16.10 1.86
C ARG A 122 -21.14 14.73 1.45
N PRO A 123 -20.95 13.77 2.37
CA PRO A 123 -20.29 12.48 2.11
C PRO A 123 -20.91 11.61 1.00
N THR A 124 -22.17 11.89 0.60
CA THR A 124 -22.90 11.14 -0.43
C THR A 124 -22.14 11.04 -1.76
N ASN A 125 -21.37 12.08 -2.11
CA ASN A 125 -20.61 12.13 -3.36
C ASN A 125 -19.59 10.99 -3.52
N ILE A 126 -19.03 10.49 -2.42
CA ILE A 126 -17.98 9.45 -2.46
C ILE A 126 -18.53 8.13 -2.99
N TYR A 127 -19.69 7.72 -2.49
CA TYR A 127 -20.36 6.51 -2.96
C TYR A 127 -20.88 6.67 -4.38
N GLU A 128 -21.26 7.89 -4.77
CA GLU A 128 -21.64 8.20 -6.15
C GLU A 128 -20.47 8.00 -7.11
N TYR A 129 -19.26 8.51 -6.80
CA TYR A 129 -18.07 8.27 -7.64
C TYR A 129 -17.78 6.78 -7.86
N ILE A 130 -17.91 5.97 -6.80
CA ILE A 130 -17.69 4.52 -6.88
C ILE A 130 -18.79 3.86 -7.73
N TYR A 131 -20.04 4.19 -7.45
CA TYR A 131 -21.20 3.60 -8.12
C TYR A 131 -21.26 3.99 -9.60
N GLU A 132 -20.88 5.22 -9.96
CA GLU A 132 -20.84 5.65 -11.36
C GLU A 132 -19.92 4.77 -12.21
N ILE A 133 -18.81 4.29 -11.66
CA ILE A 133 -17.83 3.45 -12.35
C ILE A 133 -18.17 1.96 -12.27
N TYR A 134 -18.41 1.44 -11.06
CA TYR A 134 -18.54 0.00 -10.84
C TYR A 134 -19.98 -0.50 -10.82
N LYS A 135 -20.98 0.40 -10.77
CA LYS A 135 -22.40 0.08 -10.60
C LYS A 135 -22.70 -0.75 -9.34
N THR A 136 -21.79 -0.71 -8.37
CA THR A 136 -21.90 -1.34 -7.05
C THR A 136 -21.01 -0.57 -6.08
N THR A 137 -21.34 -0.62 -4.78
CA THR A 137 -20.47 -0.14 -3.70
C THR A 137 -19.59 -1.25 -3.12
N GLU A 138 -19.74 -2.48 -3.61
CA GLU A 138 -18.90 -3.61 -3.21
C GLU A 138 -17.46 -3.43 -3.68
N TYR A 139 -16.51 -3.81 -2.82
CA TYR A 139 -15.09 -3.71 -3.11
C TYR A 139 -14.70 -4.60 -4.29
N GLN A 140 -13.93 -4.05 -5.23
CA GLN A 140 -13.42 -4.80 -6.36
C GLN A 140 -12.12 -5.51 -5.97
N VAL A 141 -12.12 -6.84 -5.92
CA VAL A 141 -10.94 -7.66 -5.56
C VAL A 141 -9.72 -7.33 -6.43
N THR A 142 -9.93 -6.92 -7.68
CA THR A 142 -8.87 -6.49 -8.60
C THR A 142 -8.08 -5.27 -8.11
N ASN A 143 -8.62 -4.49 -7.16
CA ASN A 143 -7.90 -3.36 -6.55
C ASN A 143 -6.79 -3.81 -5.60
N ASP A 144 -6.73 -5.08 -5.18
CA ASP A 144 -5.65 -5.56 -4.31
C ASP A 144 -4.27 -5.52 -5.00
N ARG A 145 -4.24 -5.36 -6.33
CA ARG A 145 -3.00 -5.16 -7.09
C ARG A 145 -2.25 -3.86 -6.75
N TYR A 146 -2.91 -2.91 -6.09
CA TYR A 146 -2.31 -1.62 -5.72
C TYR A 146 -1.55 -1.67 -4.39
N TYR A 147 -1.66 -2.76 -3.63
CA TYR A 147 -0.80 -2.95 -2.47
C TYR A 147 0.62 -3.33 -2.91
N PRO A 148 1.65 -2.80 -2.23
CA PRO A 148 3.00 -3.31 -2.35
C PRO A 148 3.03 -4.84 -2.26
N THR A 149 3.65 -5.46 -3.27
CA THR A 149 3.84 -6.93 -3.30
C THR A 149 5.15 -7.34 -2.64
N GLU A 150 5.98 -6.37 -2.26
CA GLU A 150 7.26 -6.54 -1.62
C GLU A 150 7.08 -7.15 -0.22
N LEU A 151 7.78 -8.26 0.01
CA LEU A 151 7.76 -8.94 1.30
C LEU A 151 8.46 -8.07 2.36
N PRO A 152 7.89 -7.90 3.56
CA PRO A 152 8.58 -7.25 4.65
C PRO A 152 9.78 -8.11 5.07
N TYR A 153 11.00 -7.71 4.70
CA TYR A 153 12.20 -8.53 4.92
C TYR A 153 12.46 -8.86 6.39
N HIS A 154 12.00 -8.03 7.32
CA HIS A 154 12.13 -8.29 8.76
C HIS A 154 11.27 -9.47 9.26
N LEU A 155 10.26 -9.89 8.48
CA LEU A 155 9.45 -11.09 8.77
C LEU A 155 10.05 -12.34 8.15
N ILE A 156 11.04 -12.21 7.27
CA ILE A 156 11.67 -13.32 6.59
C ILE A 156 12.75 -13.91 7.51
N ASP A 157 12.74 -15.24 7.64
CA ASP A 157 13.76 -15.96 8.40
C ASP A 157 15.15 -15.72 7.78
N SER A 158 16.14 -15.43 8.63
CA SER A 158 17.50 -15.07 8.19
C SER A 158 18.17 -16.14 7.32
N ARG A 159 17.74 -17.41 7.42
CA ARG A 159 18.25 -18.54 6.63
C ARG A 159 17.88 -18.49 5.15
N ILE A 160 16.89 -17.68 4.77
CA ILE A 160 16.43 -17.51 3.38
C ILE A 160 16.43 -16.05 2.93
N LEU A 161 16.94 -15.12 3.76
CA LEU A 161 16.95 -13.68 3.44
C LEU A 161 17.74 -13.38 2.16
N ASP A 162 18.89 -14.03 1.95
CA ASP A 162 19.70 -13.87 0.74
C ASP A 162 18.98 -14.32 -0.53
N LEU A 163 18.08 -15.31 -0.41
CA LEU A 163 17.24 -15.79 -1.51
C LEU A 163 16.06 -14.85 -1.74
N ALA A 164 15.45 -14.34 -0.67
CA ALA A 164 14.37 -13.36 -0.76
C ALA A 164 14.83 -12.06 -1.45
N LEU A 165 16.05 -11.59 -1.16
CA LEU A 165 16.62 -10.40 -1.80
C LEU A 165 16.88 -10.59 -3.31
N LYS A 166 17.14 -11.82 -3.76
CA LYS A 166 17.40 -12.16 -5.18
C LYS A 166 16.16 -12.63 -5.94
N PHE A 167 15.03 -12.73 -5.25
CA PHE A 167 13.83 -13.36 -5.80
C PHE A 167 13.33 -12.66 -7.07
N ASN A 168 13.40 -11.33 -7.13
CA ASN A 168 12.97 -10.57 -8.31
C ASN A 168 13.90 -10.74 -9.52
N ASP A 169 15.17 -11.10 -9.30
CA ASP A 169 16.14 -11.29 -10.37
C ASP A 169 16.10 -12.72 -10.93
N ASP A 170 16.01 -13.72 -10.06
CA ASP A 170 15.90 -15.14 -10.43
C ASP A 170 14.94 -15.90 -9.47
N PRO A 171 13.63 -15.87 -9.75
CA PRO A 171 12.63 -16.49 -8.89
C PRO A 171 12.80 -18.00 -8.80
N ASN A 172 13.07 -18.66 -9.92
CA ASN A 172 13.14 -20.12 -10.01
C ASN A 172 14.31 -20.66 -9.18
N HIS A 173 15.50 -20.07 -9.34
CA HIS A 173 16.67 -20.46 -8.56
C HIS A 173 16.44 -20.20 -7.06
N SER A 174 15.86 -19.05 -6.72
CA SER A 174 15.60 -18.66 -5.32
C SER A 174 14.66 -19.64 -4.61
N ILE A 175 13.56 -20.03 -5.28
CA ILE A 175 12.59 -21.00 -4.74
C ILE A 175 13.22 -22.38 -4.57
N LEU A 176 13.90 -22.90 -5.61
CA LEU A 176 14.51 -24.22 -5.56
C LEU A 176 15.59 -24.31 -4.48
N THR A 177 16.42 -23.26 -4.37
CA THR A 177 17.46 -23.20 -3.33
C THR A 177 16.86 -23.12 -1.94
N ALA A 178 15.79 -22.35 -1.74
CA ALA A 178 15.11 -22.25 -0.46
C ALA A 178 14.52 -23.60 -0.05
N TYR A 179 13.91 -24.31 -0.99
CA TYR A 179 13.36 -25.65 -0.78
C TYR A 179 14.45 -26.67 -0.41
N THR A 180 15.58 -26.69 -1.14
CA THR A 180 16.72 -27.56 -0.80
C THR A 180 17.27 -27.26 0.60
N ARG A 181 17.44 -25.99 0.98
CA ARG A 181 17.88 -25.61 2.33
C ARG A 181 16.92 -26.10 3.41
N LEU A 182 15.61 -26.00 3.16
CA LEU A 182 14.60 -26.51 4.07
C LEU A 182 14.75 -28.03 4.23
N GLU A 183 14.89 -28.77 3.13
CA GLU A 183 15.08 -30.23 3.19
C GLU A 183 16.34 -30.60 3.98
N ASP A 184 17.47 -29.94 3.74
CA ASP A 184 18.73 -30.26 4.42
C ASP A 184 18.63 -30.00 5.94
N ILE A 185 17.92 -28.94 6.34
CA ILE A 185 17.63 -28.67 7.76
C ILE A 185 16.77 -29.78 8.35
N VAL A 186 15.72 -30.22 7.63
CA VAL A 186 14.83 -31.28 8.11
C VAL A 186 15.58 -32.62 8.22
N LYS A 187 16.39 -33.00 7.22
CA LYS A 187 17.26 -34.19 7.26
C LYS A 187 18.18 -34.18 8.47
N ALA A 188 18.84 -33.05 8.71
CA ALA A 188 19.72 -32.89 9.87
C ALA A 188 18.96 -33.03 11.21
N LYS A 189 17.70 -32.58 11.28
CA LYS A 189 16.86 -32.69 12.48
C LYS A 189 16.36 -34.09 12.76
N ILE A 190 16.03 -34.88 11.73
CA ILE A 190 15.59 -36.28 11.88
C ILE A 190 16.74 -37.29 11.86
N ASN A 191 17.96 -36.83 11.62
CA ASN A 191 19.17 -37.64 11.47
C ASN A 191 19.05 -38.74 10.40
N ASP A 192 18.40 -38.42 9.28
CA ASP A 192 18.23 -39.31 8.14
C ASP A 192 18.46 -38.53 6.84
N GLN A 193 19.50 -38.95 6.11
CA GLN A 193 19.95 -38.32 4.86
C GLN A 193 19.39 -39.02 3.61
N THR A 194 18.67 -40.13 3.79
CA THR A 194 18.18 -40.96 2.67
C THR A 194 16.81 -40.51 2.16
N LEU A 195 16.06 -39.78 2.98
CA LEU A 195 14.73 -39.29 2.64
C LEU A 195 14.78 -37.94 1.95
N PHE A 196 13.92 -37.79 0.96
CA PHE A 196 13.76 -36.55 0.18
C PHE A 196 12.28 -36.21 0.06
N SER A 197 12.00 -34.93 -0.18
CA SER A 197 10.68 -34.41 -0.55
C SER A 197 9.55 -34.86 0.36
N ASN A 198 8.47 -35.39 -0.19
CA ASN A 198 7.28 -35.74 0.58
C ASN A 198 7.58 -36.78 1.67
N ASN A 199 8.46 -37.75 1.41
CA ASN A 199 8.79 -38.79 2.39
C ASN A 199 9.58 -38.21 3.58
N LEU A 200 10.48 -37.27 3.31
CA LEU A 200 11.20 -36.52 4.34
C LEU A 200 10.24 -35.73 5.24
N LEU A 201 9.36 -34.94 4.62
CA LEU A 201 8.38 -34.15 5.37
C LEU A 201 7.40 -35.03 6.15
N LYS A 202 6.91 -36.12 5.55
CA LYS A 202 6.08 -37.10 6.26
C LYS A 202 6.82 -37.67 7.46
N ALA A 203 8.04 -38.19 7.27
CA ALA A 203 8.82 -38.73 8.38
C ALA A 203 9.06 -37.68 9.46
N ALA A 204 9.33 -36.43 9.11
CA ALA A 204 9.56 -35.36 10.08
C ALA A 204 8.31 -34.98 10.91
N PHE A 205 7.12 -35.03 10.32
CA PHE A 205 5.89 -34.50 10.94
C PHE A 205 4.85 -35.55 11.35
N VAL A 206 5.06 -36.84 11.08
CA VAL A 206 4.21 -37.94 11.59
C VAL A 206 4.70 -38.47 12.94
N SER A 207 3.77 -39.05 13.71
CA SER A 207 4.08 -39.69 15.00
C SER A 207 5.05 -40.86 14.83
N ASP A 208 5.85 -41.18 15.86
CA ASP A 208 6.84 -42.27 15.81
C ASP A 208 6.24 -43.62 15.39
N LYS A 209 4.98 -43.88 15.75
CA LYS A 209 4.23 -45.09 15.38
C LYS A 209 3.92 -45.17 13.89
N GLN A 210 3.70 -44.03 13.22
CA GLN A 210 3.48 -43.93 11.77
C GLN A 210 4.80 -43.81 11.00
N ARG A 211 5.86 -43.30 11.63
CA ARG A 211 7.19 -43.20 11.02
C ARG A 211 7.74 -44.58 10.67
N GLN A 212 7.50 -45.59 11.51
CA GLN A 212 7.94 -46.98 11.24
C GLN A 212 7.38 -47.53 9.92
N SER A 213 6.13 -47.24 9.56
CA SER A 213 5.51 -47.71 8.31
C SER A 213 5.98 -46.99 7.04
N ILE A 214 6.90 -46.02 7.13
CA ILE A 214 7.51 -45.36 5.96
C ILE A 214 8.77 -46.11 5.52
N TYR A 215 9.40 -46.85 6.44
CA TYR A 215 10.62 -47.62 6.18
C TYR A 215 10.35 -49.11 5.89
N PHE A 216 9.08 -49.53 5.93
CA PHE A 216 8.59 -50.88 5.58
C PHE A 216 7.59 -50.77 4.43
#